data_AF-A0A960B6Z3-F1
#
_entry.id   AF-A0A960B6Z3-F1
#
_cell.length_a   1.000
_cell.length_b   1.000
_cell.length_c   1.000
_cell.angle_alpha   90.00
_cell.angle_beta   90.00
_cell.angle_gamma   90.00
#
_symmetry.space_group_name_H-M   'P 1'
#
loop_
_entity.id
_entity.type
_entity.pdbx_description
1 polymer ?
#
loop_
_entity_poly.entity_id
_entity_poly.type
_entity_poly.pdbx_seq_one_letter_code
_entity_poly.pdbx_strand_id
1 'polypeptide(L)'
;MNVSSRVSRRGPLVPTILVLAGLVTAFVIFSELWTTKLWFDSVGYPQVFGTQLLAQVLLFGGFFLLMAAIVGVNMWIAFWLRPTARRTGQSAILDRYRDLLEANIWLAILVPSLFLGLVAGASAVSHSLEYLAWWNRSSFGSADPFFGLDVGFYVFEYPIWQDVLSFLMGAVFFALLAAAAVHFAVGGIASGRGTASSRG
;
A
#
# COMPACT_ATOMS: atom_id res chain seq x y z
N MET A 1 6.42 -3.34 48.91
CA MET A 1 7.29 -3.41 47.73
C MET A 1 6.62 -2.64 46.60
N ASN A 2 7.03 -1.40 46.33
CA ASN A 2 6.48 -0.59 45.24
C ASN A 2 7.34 -0.77 43.99
N VAL A 3 6.80 -1.47 43.00
CA VAL A 3 7.41 -1.55 41.67
C VAL A 3 6.95 -0.33 40.88
N SER A 4 7.77 0.72 40.88
CA SER A 4 7.56 1.90 40.03
C SER A 4 7.89 1.55 38.58
N SER A 5 6.86 1.41 37.75
CA SER A 5 6.99 1.28 36.30
C SER A 5 7.56 2.58 35.72
N ARG A 6 8.85 2.57 35.35
CA ARG A 6 9.46 3.70 34.63
C ARG A 6 8.87 3.75 33.22
N VAL A 7 7.99 4.71 32.97
CA VAL A 7 7.60 5.11 31.63
C VAL A 7 8.87 5.59 30.92
N SER A 8 9.35 4.83 29.94
CA SER A 8 10.43 5.26 29.05
C SER A 8 9.97 6.50 28.30
N ARG A 9 10.49 7.68 28.69
CA ARG A 9 10.30 8.92 27.94
C ARG A 9 11.01 8.70 26.60
N ARG A 10 10.24 8.56 25.51
CA ARG A 10 10.78 8.51 24.14
C ARG A 10 11.60 9.79 23.94
N GLY A 11 12.92 9.67 23.94
CA GLY A 11 13.83 10.79 23.79
C GLY A 11 13.64 11.48 22.42
N PRO A 12 14.05 12.75 22.28
CA PRO A 12 13.85 13.54 21.05
C PRO A 12 14.57 12.98 19.81
N LEU A 13 15.37 11.91 19.94
CA LEU A 13 16.12 11.30 18.84
C LEU A 13 15.22 10.74 17.73
N VAL A 14 14.14 10.03 18.07
CA VAL A 14 13.24 9.42 17.07
C VAL A 14 12.56 10.46 16.18
N PRO A 15 11.91 11.52 16.71
CA PRO A 15 11.34 12.55 15.85
C PRO A 15 12.40 13.30 15.05
N THR A 16 13.58 13.57 15.61
CA THR A 16 14.68 14.21 14.87
C THR A 16 15.15 13.36 13.69
N ILE A 17 15.32 12.04 13.87
CA ILE A 17 15.70 11.12 12.79
C ILE A 17 14.62 11.08 11.70
N LEU A 18 13.33 11.02 12.08
CA LEU A 18 12.23 11.02 11.11
C LEU A 18 12.19 12.32 10.29
N VAL A 19 12.38 13.47 10.93
CA VAL A 19 12.42 14.77 10.24
C VAL A 19 13.62 14.84 9.29
N LEU A 20 14.81 14.42 9.75
CA LEU A 20 16.01 14.37 8.90
C LEU A 20 15.82 13.44 7.70
N ALA A 21 15.27 12.24 7.91
CA ALA A 21 14.99 11.31 6.83
C ALA A 21 14.01 11.93 5.82
N GLY A 22 12.93 12.55 6.28
CA GLY A 22 11.96 13.24 5.42
C GLY A 22 12.60 14.38 4.61
N LEU A 23 13.47 15.18 5.22
CA LEU A 23 14.20 16.25 4.51
C LEU A 23 15.15 15.73 3.45
N VAL A 24 15.90 14.66 3.76
CA VAL A 24 16.82 14.03 2.79
C VAL A 24 16.02 13.46 1.62
N THR A 25 14.94 12.73 1.88
CA THR A 25 14.08 12.19 0.82
C THR A 25 13.48 13.30 -0.04
N ALA A 26 12.96 14.38 0.57
CA ALA A 26 12.41 15.52 -0.16
C ALA A 26 13.48 16.21 -1.03
N PHE A 27 14.69 16.37 -0.52
CA PHE A 27 15.81 16.97 -1.26
C PHE A 27 16.23 16.10 -2.45
N VAL A 28 16.31 14.78 -2.28
CA VAL A 28 16.64 13.84 -3.37
C VAL A 28 15.59 13.92 -4.48
N ILE A 29 14.30 13.84 -4.12
CA ILE A 29 13.19 13.93 -5.09
C ILE A 29 13.23 15.28 -5.83
N PHE A 30 13.42 16.38 -5.09
CA PHE A 30 13.51 17.70 -5.69
C PHE A 30 14.69 17.81 -6.67
N SER A 31 15.87 17.33 -6.25
CA SER A 31 17.08 17.36 -7.07
C SER A 31 16.89 16.57 -8.37
N GLU A 32 16.29 15.38 -8.29
CA GLU A 32 16.00 14.54 -9.45
C GLU A 32 15.00 15.20 -10.40
N LEU A 33 13.85 15.66 -9.90
CA LEU A 33 12.83 16.33 -10.72
C LEU A 33 13.36 17.60 -11.38
N TRP A 34 14.15 18.38 -10.65
CA TRP A 34 14.74 19.61 -11.17
C TRP A 34 15.79 19.33 -12.26
N THR A 35 16.66 18.34 -12.03
CA THR A 35 17.68 17.93 -13.00
C THR A 35 17.04 17.38 -14.26
N THR A 36 16.03 16.52 -14.14
CA THR A 36 15.30 15.95 -15.28
C THR A 36 14.55 17.03 -16.06
N LYS A 37 13.92 17.99 -15.37
CA LYS A 37 13.29 19.13 -16.02
C LYS A 37 14.30 19.94 -16.84
N LEU A 38 15.43 20.33 -16.24
CA LEU A 38 16.49 21.08 -16.92
C LEU A 38 17.05 20.32 -18.12
N TRP A 39 17.16 18.99 -18.00
CA TRP A 39 17.57 18.14 -19.11
C TRP A 39 16.57 18.22 -20.28
N PHE A 40 15.27 18.05 -20.02
CA PHE A 40 14.22 18.18 -21.05
C PHE A 40 14.19 19.56 -21.69
N ASP A 41 14.39 20.62 -20.91
CA ASP A 41 14.51 21.99 -21.41
C ASP A 41 15.72 22.12 -22.36
N SER A 42 16.86 21.49 -22.03
CA SER A 42 18.10 21.54 -22.84
C SER A 42 18.01 20.82 -24.18
N VAL A 43 17.20 19.77 -24.28
CA VAL A 43 16.98 19.00 -25.52
C VAL A 43 15.82 19.53 -26.36
N GLY A 44 15.16 20.60 -25.92
CA GLY A 44 14.05 21.24 -26.63
C GLY A 44 12.69 20.55 -26.46
N TYR A 45 12.53 19.68 -25.45
CA TYR A 45 11.29 18.93 -25.20
C TYR A 45 10.69 19.19 -23.80
N PRO A 46 10.44 20.46 -23.40
CA PRO A 46 9.94 20.80 -22.06
C PRO A 46 8.55 20.21 -21.77
N GLN A 47 7.72 20.03 -22.80
CA GLN A 47 6.36 19.50 -22.66
C GLN A 47 6.33 18.02 -22.26
N VAL A 48 7.38 17.25 -22.60
CA VAL A 48 7.46 15.83 -22.27
C VAL A 48 7.59 15.63 -20.76
N PHE A 49 8.39 16.47 -20.09
CA PHE A 49 8.51 16.46 -18.63
C PHE A 49 7.14 16.65 -17.95
N GLY A 50 6.38 17.66 -18.37
CA GLY A 50 5.07 17.93 -17.78
C GLY A 50 4.07 16.79 -17.98
N THR A 51 4.07 16.19 -19.17
CA THR A 51 3.19 15.07 -19.51
C THR A 51 3.55 13.82 -18.70
N GLN A 52 4.84 13.51 -18.60
CA GLN A 52 5.34 12.38 -17.82
C GLN A 52 5.07 12.56 -16.32
N LEU A 53 5.35 13.75 -15.78
CA LEU A 53 5.12 14.06 -14.37
C LEU A 53 3.63 13.97 -14.02
N LEU A 54 2.75 14.48 -14.88
CA LEU A 54 1.31 14.38 -14.69
C LEU A 54 0.86 12.92 -14.66
N ALA A 55 1.34 12.08 -15.59
CA ALA A 55 1.04 10.65 -15.59
C ALA A 55 1.50 9.97 -14.29
N GLN A 56 2.72 10.26 -13.82
CA GLN A 56 3.24 9.72 -12.56
C GLN A 56 2.40 10.13 -11.36
N VAL A 57 2.00 11.40 -11.25
CA VAL A 57 1.16 11.90 -10.16
C VAL A 57 -0.23 11.27 -10.18
N LEU A 58 -0.84 11.14 -11.36
CA LEU A 58 -2.16 10.53 -11.51
C LEU A 58 -2.13 9.04 -11.17
N LEU A 59 -1.11 8.30 -11.65
CA LEU A 59 -0.95 6.88 -11.33
C LEU A 59 -0.64 6.67 -9.85
N PHE A 60 0.28 7.46 -9.28
CA PHE A 60 0.56 7.43 -7.86
C PHE A 60 -0.71 7.62 -7.05
N GLY A 61 -1.46 8.70 -7.31
CA GLY A 61 -2.70 9.01 -6.61
C GLY A 61 -3.77 7.95 -6.81
N GLY A 62 -3.97 7.47 -8.03
CA GLY A 62 -4.96 6.45 -8.36
C GLY A 62 -4.71 5.13 -7.64
N PHE A 63 -3.51 4.57 -7.78
CA PHE A 63 -3.12 3.30 -7.14
C PHE A 63 -3.03 3.42 -5.62
N PHE A 64 -2.56 4.56 -5.11
CA PHE A 64 -2.55 4.87 -3.69
C PHE A 64 -3.96 4.82 -3.10
N LEU A 65 -4.89 5.58 -3.69
CA LEU A 65 -6.26 5.67 -3.20
C LEU A 65 -6.98 4.33 -3.35
N LEU A 66 -6.79 3.63 -4.47
CA LEU A 66 -7.42 2.32 -4.69
C LEU A 66 -6.96 1.29 -3.66
N MET A 67 -5.65 1.12 -3.46
CA MET A 67 -5.13 0.15 -2.49
C MET A 67 -5.53 0.52 -1.06
N ALA A 68 -5.38 1.80 -0.68
CA ALA A 68 -5.77 2.27 0.65
C ALA A 68 -7.27 2.10 0.89
N ALA A 69 -8.12 2.32 -0.12
CA ALA A 69 -9.56 2.09 -0.02
C ALA A 69 -9.88 0.60 0.09
N ILE A 70 -9.30 -0.26 -0.75
CA ILE A 70 -9.54 -1.70 -0.73
C ILE A 70 -9.20 -2.28 0.65
N VAL A 71 -7.99 -2.01 1.14
CA VAL A 71 -7.53 -2.53 2.44
C VAL A 71 -8.30 -1.86 3.59
N GLY A 72 -8.47 -0.54 3.55
CA GLY A 72 -9.11 0.21 4.63
C GLY A 72 -10.59 -0.16 4.80
N VAL A 73 -11.34 -0.25 3.70
CA VAL A 73 -12.74 -0.70 3.71
C VAL A 73 -12.82 -2.16 4.15
N ASN A 74 -11.93 -3.02 3.67
CA ASN A 74 -11.89 -4.42 4.10
C ASN A 74 -11.67 -4.56 5.62
N MET A 75 -10.70 -3.84 6.18
CA MET A 75 -10.45 -3.82 7.62
C MET A 75 -11.63 -3.24 8.41
N TRP A 76 -12.26 -2.19 7.88
CA TRP A 76 -13.43 -1.59 8.51
C TRP A 76 -14.61 -2.56 8.57
N ILE A 77 -14.89 -3.27 7.48
CA ILE A 77 -15.91 -4.33 7.41
C ILE A 77 -15.55 -5.47 8.39
N ALA A 78 -14.30 -5.92 8.41
CA ALA A 78 -13.83 -6.98 9.32
C ALA A 78 -14.02 -6.60 10.79
N PHE A 79 -13.77 -5.32 11.15
CA PHE A 79 -14.02 -4.83 12.49
C PHE A 79 -15.52 -4.77 12.82
N TRP A 80 -16.36 -4.38 11.86
CA TRP A 80 -17.80 -4.28 12.10
C TRP A 80 -18.45 -5.65 12.32
N LEU A 81 -17.96 -6.69 11.65
CA LEU A 81 -18.42 -8.09 11.77
C LEU A 81 -17.90 -8.82 13.04
N ARG A 82 -17.27 -8.09 13.97
CA ARG A 82 -16.72 -8.58 15.23
C ARG A 82 -17.78 -9.26 16.13
N PRO A 83 -17.61 -10.54 16.51
CA PRO A 83 -18.37 -11.14 17.61
C PRO A 83 -17.98 -10.49 18.94
N THR A 84 -18.95 -10.15 19.79
CA THR A 84 -18.72 -9.46 21.09
C THR A 84 -18.08 -10.36 22.16
N ALA A 85 -17.83 -11.64 21.85
CA ALA A 85 -17.29 -12.60 22.80
C ALA A 85 -15.81 -12.33 23.11
N ARG A 86 -15.56 -11.70 24.26
CA ARG A 86 -14.22 -11.45 24.80
C ARG A 86 -13.49 -12.77 25.04
N ARG A 87 -12.37 -13.01 24.35
CA ARG A 87 -11.42 -14.07 24.71
C ARG A 87 -10.00 -13.52 24.73
N THR A 88 -9.41 -13.60 25.91
CA THR A 88 -8.11 -13.01 26.23
C THR A 88 -6.97 -13.96 25.89
N GLY A 89 -5.94 -13.42 25.24
CA GLY A 89 -4.56 -13.91 25.27
C GLY A 89 -4.15 -14.81 24.12
N GLN A 90 -3.04 -14.44 23.45
CA GLN A 90 -2.03 -15.39 22.94
C GLN A 90 -0.75 -14.77 22.34
N SER A 91 -0.62 -13.45 22.08
CA SER A 91 0.68 -12.86 21.70
C SER A 91 0.83 -11.35 22.02
N ALA A 92 2.05 -10.92 22.36
CA ALA A 92 2.37 -9.52 22.67
C ALA A 92 2.18 -8.55 21.48
N ILE A 93 2.34 -9.03 20.24
CA ILE A 93 2.08 -8.23 19.02
C ILE A 93 0.59 -8.03 18.83
N LEU A 94 -0.21 -9.09 19.04
CA LEU A 94 -1.67 -9.05 18.96
C LEU A 94 -2.26 -8.19 20.08
N ASP A 95 -1.72 -8.26 21.29
CA ASP A 95 -2.15 -7.42 22.41
C ASP A 95 -1.81 -5.95 22.14
N ARG A 96 -0.63 -5.64 21.56
CA ARG A 96 -0.31 -4.26 21.16
C ARG A 96 -1.19 -3.73 20.02
N TYR A 97 -1.52 -4.58 19.05
CA TYR A 97 -2.45 -4.20 17.99
C TYR A 97 -3.87 -4.03 18.52
N ARG A 98 -4.28 -4.85 19.50
CA ARG A 98 -5.54 -4.68 20.25
C ARG A 98 -5.56 -3.37 21.03
N ASP A 99 -4.49 -3.03 21.75
CA ASP A 99 -4.38 -1.75 22.47
C ASP A 99 -4.50 -0.57 21.51
N LEU A 100 -3.93 -0.67 20.30
CA LEU A 100 -4.07 0.36 19.25
C LEU A 100 -5.49 0.44 18.70
N LEU A 101 -6.15 -0.71 18.47
CA LEU A 101 -7.54 -0.79 18.04
C LEU A 101 -8.50 -0.19 19.07
N GLU A 102 -8.29 -0.48 20.35
CA GLU A 102 -9.10 0.04 21.47
C GLU A 102 -8.81 1.53 21.74
N ALA A 103 -7.56 1.98 21.58
CA ALA A 103 -7.19 3.37 21.76
C ALA A 103 -7.70 4.27 20.62
N ASN A 104 -7.51 3.85 19.36
CA ASN A 104 -7.98 4.60 18.20
C ASN A 104 -8.09 3.72 16.95
N ILE A 105 -9.29 3.17 16.73
CA ILE A 105 -9.59 2.32 15.57
C ILE A 105 -9.25 2.96 14.23
N TRP A 106 -9.49 4.26 14.07
CA TRP A 106 -9.20 4.96 12.82
C TRP A 106 -7.71 4.97 12.54
N LEU A 107 -6.87 5.11 13.57
CA LEU A 107 -5.42 5.03 13.40
C LEU A 107 -4.97 3.60 13.05
N ALA A 108 -5.57 2.58 13.68
CA ALA A 108 -5.26 1.17 13.43
C ALA A 108 -5.64 0.70 12.02
N ILE A 109 -6.62 1.33 11.38
CA ILE A 109 -7.04 1.07 9.99
C ILE A 109 -6.26 1.96 9.01
N LEU A 110 -6.20 3.28 9.26
CA LEU A 110 -5.61 4.23 8.31
C LEU A 110 -4.11 4.03 8.14
N VAL A 111 -3.35 3.81 9.21
CA VAL A 111 -1.89 3.68 9.11
C VAL A 111 -1.46 2.55 8.17
N PRO A 112 -1.89 1.29 8.35
CA PRO A 112 -1.50 0.22 7.43
C PRO A 112 -2.09 0.40 6.02
N SER A 113 -3.32 0.92 5.90
CA SER A 113 -3.97 1.12 4.60
C SER A 113 -3.25 2.19 3.78
N LEU A 114 -2.91 3.33 4.39
CA LEU A 114 -2.16 4.40 3.73
C LEU A 114 -0.72 3.98 3.44
N PHE A 115 -0.09 3.19 4.30
CA PHE A 115 1.24 2.65 4.05
C PHE A 115 1.25 1.73 2.82
N LEU A 116 0.31 0.77 2.74
CA LEU A 116 0.19 -0.10 1.57
C LEU A 116 -0.21 0.67 0.31
N GLY A 117 -1.08 1.67 0.46
CA GLY A 117 -1.38 2.64 -0.61
C GLY A 117 -0.12 3.33 -1.11
N LEU A 118 0.75 3.82 -0.22
CA LEU A 118 1.99 4.51 -0.59
C LEU A 118 2.92 3.61 -1.37
N VAL A 119 3.06 2.35 -0.95
CA VAL A 119 3.86 1.35 -1.67
C VAL A 119 3.28 1.08 -3.06
N ALA A 120 1.96 0.88 -3.16
CA ALA A 120 1.30 0.64 -4.44
C ALA A 120 1.38 1.85 -5.39
N GLY A 121 1.14 3.05 -4.89
CA GLY A 121 1.28 4.29 -5.66
C GLY A 121 2.71 4.51 -6.13
N ALA A 122 3.71 4.30 -5.27
CA ALA A 122 5.12 4.41 -5.64
C ALA A 122 5.52 3.39 -6.71
N SER A 123 5.00 2.16 -6.63
CA SER A 123 5.19 1.14 -7.66
C SER A 123 4.55 1.52 -9.00
N ALA A 124 3.41 2.22 -9.00
CA ALA A 124 2.73 2.59 -10.24
C ALA A 124 3.48 3.68 -11.05
N VAL A 125 4.31 4.49 -10.37
CA VAL A 125 5.11 5.55 -11.02
C VAL A 125 6.09 4.98 -12.06
N SER A 126 6.67 3.80 -11.81
CA SER A 126 7.60 3.17 -12.75
C SER A 126 6.95 2.72 -14.05
N HIS A 127 5.63 2.51 -14.06
CA HIS A 127 4.89 2.06 -15.26
C HIS A 127 4.29 3.24 -16.04
N SER A 128 4.58 4.49 -15.64
CA SER A 128 4.02 5.70 -16.27
C SER A 128 4.16 5.77 -17.79
N LEU A 129 5.29 5.31 -18.34
CA LEU A 129 5.50 5.28 -19.79
C LEU A 129 4.63 4.23 -20.49
N GLU A 130 4.39 3.09 -19.86
CA GLU A 130 3.52 2.03 -20.39
C GLU A 130 2.07 2.50 -20.44
N TYR A 131 1.60 3.17 -19.38
CA TYR A 131 0.27 3.77 -19.35
C TYR A 131 0.10 4.89 -20.38
N LEU A 132 1.13 5.73 -20.57
CA LEU A 132 1.11 6.75 -21.61
C LEU A 132 1.10 6.14 -23.02
N ALA A 133 1.87 5.07 -23.23
CA ALA A 133 1.88 4.33 -24.49
C ALA A 133 0.53 3.66 -24.76
N TRP A 134 -0.10 3.08 -23.75
CA TRP A 134 -1.45 2.52 -23.85
C TRP A 134 -2.52 3.58 -24.14
N TRP A 135 -2.41 4.75 -23.52
CA TRP A 135 -3.35 5.85 -23.76
C TRP A 135 -3.25 6.40 -25.19
N ASN A 136 -2.02 6.43 -25.73
CA ASN A 136 -1.73 6.92 -27.09
C ASN A 136 -1.48 5.78 -28.08
N ARG A 137 -2.05 4.59 -27.82
CA ARG A 137 -1.80 3.39 -28.63
C ARG A 137 -2.31 3.54 -30.07
N SER A 138 -1.59 2.92 -31.00
CA SER A 138 -1.95 2.85 -32.42
C SER A 138 -1.86 1.42 -32.93
N SER A 139 -2.62 1.09 -33.98
CA SER A 139 -2.55 -0.24 -34.61
C SER A 139 -1.26 -0.37 -35.40
N PHE A 140 -0.63 -1.54 -35.33
CA PHE A 140 0.53 -1.89 -36.14
C PHE A 140 0.13 -2.28 -37.57
N GLY A 141 -1.14 -2.66 -37.79
CA GLY A 141 -1.66 -3.06 -39.10
C GLY A 141 -1.24 -4.48 -39.50
N SER A 142 -0.68 -5.23 -38.55
CA SER A 142 -0.27 -6.62 -38.73
C SER A 142 -0.87 -7.44 -37.58
N ALA A 143 -1.65 -8.46 -37.94
CA ALA A 143 -2.25 -9.37 -36.99
C ALA A 143 -1.36 -10.58 -36.76
N ASP A 144 -1.35 -11.09 -35.53
CA ASP A 144 -0.64 -12.31 -35.20
C ASP A 144 -1.31 -13.54 -35.86
N PRO A 145 -0.55 -14.58 -36.24
CA PRO A 145 -1.11 -15.73 -36.94
C PRO A 145 -1.99 -16.65 -36.09
N PHE A 146 -1.94 -16.57 -34.76
CA PHE A 146 -2.57 -17.54 -33.86
C PHE A 146 -3.90 -17.04 -33.30
N PHE A 147 -3.94 -15.80 -32.84
CA PHE A 147 -5.10 -15.19 -32.19
C PHE A 147 -5.79 -14.13 -33.05
N GLY A 148 -5.17 -13.70 -34.15
CA GLY A 148 -5.70 -12.66 -35.03
C GLY A 148 -5.77 -11.28 -34.38
N LEU A 149 -4.98 -11.05 -33.33
CA LEU A 149 -4.85 -9.77 -32.63
C LEU A 149 -3.77 -8.93 -33.29
N ASP A 150 -4.00 -7.62 -33.38
CA ASP A 150 -2.96 -6.69 -33.84
C ASP A 150 -1.75 -6.76 -32.92
N VAL A 151 -0.53 -6.70 -33.48
CA VAL A 151 0.71 -6.71 -32.68
C VAL A 151 0.72 -5.61 -31.61
N GLY A 152 0.04 -4.49 -31.85
CA GLY A 152 -0.14 -3.41 -30.87
C GLY A 152 -0.83 -3.83 -29.58
N PHE A 153 -1.66 -4.89 -29.59
CA PHE A 153 -2.21 -5.48 -28.37
C PHE A 153 -1.10 -5.91 -27.41
N TYR A 154 -0.11 -6.66 -27.90
CA TYR A 154 0.97 -7.21 -27.09
C TYR A 154 1.95 -6.15 -26.58
N VAL A 155 2.11 -5.06 -27.33
CA VAL A 155 3.03 -3.96 -27.00
C VAL A 155 2.39 -2.95 -26.05
N PHE A 156 1.12 -2.61 -26.26
CA PHE A 156 0.46 -1.51 -25.54
C PHE A 156 -0.56 -1.97 -24.51
N GLU A 157 -1.35 -3.00 -24.78
CA GLU A 157 -2.48 -3.38 -23.93
C GLU A 157 -2.12 -4.47 -22.94
N TYR A 158 -1.39 -5.48 -23.41
CA TYR A 158 -1.03 -6.64 -22.60
C TYR A 158 -0.22 -6.29 -21.33
N PRO A 159 0.80 -5.40 -21.37
CA PRO A 159 1.51 -5.00 -20.16
C PRO A 159 0.58 -4.36 -19.11
N ILE A 160 -0.38 -3.54 -19.55
CA ILE A 160 -1.36 -2.91 -18.66
C ILE A 160 -2.29 -3.94 -18.02
N TRP A 161 -2.75 -4.93 -18.77
CA TRP A 161 -3.55 -6.02 -18.21
C TRP A 161 -2.78 -6.82 -17.17
N GLN A 162 -1.50 -7.08 -17.40
CA GLN A 162 -0.63 -7.75 -16.43
C GLN A 162 -0.40 -6.92 -15.16
N ASP A 163 -0.18 -5.61 -15.32
CA ASP A 163 0.01 -4.68 -14.20
C ASP A 163 -1.27 -4.58 -13.34
N VAL A 164 -2.42 -4.35 -13.97
CA VAL A 164 -3.72 -4.29 -13.28
C VAL A 164 -4.02 -5.62 -12.58
N LEU A 165 -3.77 -6.76 -13.24
CA LEU A 165 -3.98 -8.07 -12.62
C LEU A 165 -3.06 -8.28 -11.42
N SER A 166 -1.78 -7.92 -11.54
CA SER A 166 -0.79 -8.02 -10.46
C SER A 166 -1.18 -7.14 -9.27
N PHE A 167 -1.64 -5.92 -9.54
CA PHE A 167 -2.17 -5.02 -8.53
C PHE A 167 -3.40 -5.60 -7.83
N LEU A 168 -4.39 -6.11 -8.57
CA LEU A 168 -5.60 -6.69 -7.99
C LEU A 168 -5.28 -7.92 -7.13
N MET A 169 -4.37 -8.79 -7.60
CA MET A 169 -3.91 -9.94 -6.82
C MET A 169 -3.21 -9.51 -5.53
N GLY A 170 -2.33 -8.50 -5.61
CA GLY A 170 -1.69 -7.89 -4.44
C GLY A 170 -2.72 -7.29 -3.48
N ALA A 171 -3.71 -6.55 -3.99
CA ALA A 171 -4.75 -5.93 -3.19
C ALA A 171 -5.61 -6.97 -2.48
N VAL A 172 -6.00 -8.05 -3.15
CA VAL A 172 -6.71 -9.19 -2.53
C VAL A 172 -5.84 -9.84 -1.47
N PHE A 173 -4.57 -10.12 -1.75
CA PHE A 173 -3.64 -10.73 -0.79
C PHE A 173 -3.50 -9.87 0.48
N PHE A 174 -3.25 -8.57 0.34
CA PHE A 174 -3.11 -7.67 1.48
C PHE A 174 -4.43 -7.44 2.22
N ALA A 175 -5.56 -7.37 1.51
CA ALA A 175 -6.87 -7.29 2.15
C ALA A 175 -7.15 -8.56 2.99
N LEU A 176 -6.84 -9.75 2.47
CA LEU A 176 -6.97 -11.00 3.24
C LEU A 176 -6.07 -11.01 4.47
N LEU A 177 -4.80 -10.57 4.33
CA LEU A 177 -3.88 -10.46 5.45
C LEU A 177 -4.37 -9.48 6.51
N ALA A 178 -4.89 -8.33 6.08
CA ALA A 178 -5.42 -7.30 6.95
C ALA A 178 -6.70 -7.76 7.68
N ALA A 179 -7.65 -8.37 6.96
CA ALA A 179 -8.83 -9.00 7.56
C ALA A 179 -8.43 -10.06 8.59
N ALA A 180 -7.48 -10.94 8.26
CA ALA A 180 -6.99 -11.96 9.18
C ALA A 180 -6.41 -11.31 10.44
N ALA A 181 -5.56 -10.29 10.31
CA ALA A 181 -5.00 -9.56 11.45
C ALA A 181 -6.08 -8.96 12.35
N VAL A 182 -7.12 -8.34 11.76
CA VAL A 182 -8.26 -7.80 12.51
C VAL A 182 -9.02 -8.91 13.22
N HIS A 183 -9.36 -10.01 12.53
CA HIS A 183 -10.09 -11.13 13.13
C HIS A 183 -9.29 -11.84 14.24
N PHE A 184 -7.98 -12.00 14.09
CA PHE A 184 -7.12 -12.56 15.14
C PHE A 184 -7.01 -11.63 16.35
N ALA A 185 -6.89 -10.31 16.14
CA ALA A 185 -6.81 -9.35 17.23
C ALA A 185 -8.11 -9.29 18.06
N VAL A 186 -9.24 -9.41 17.36
CA VAL A 186 -10.59 -9.38 17.93
C VAL A 186 -11.03 -10.73 18.53
N GLY A 187 -10.36 -11.84 18.20
CA GLY A 187 -10.59 -13.15 18.81
C GLY A 187 -11.47 -14.12 18.01
N GLY A 188 -11.58 -13.94 16.69
CA GLY A 188 -12.38 -14.77 15.79
C GLY A 188 -11.77 -16.11 15.38
N ILE A 189 -10.44 -16.30 15.50
CA ILE A 189 -9.75 -17.52 15.05
C ILE A 189 -8.82 -18.02 16.16
N ALA A 190 -9.07 -19.24 16.66
CA ALA A 190 -8.25 -19.89 17.69
C ALA A 190 -7.11 -20.69 17.04
N SER A 191 -5.88 -20.48 17.51
CA SER A 191 -4.78 -21.44 17.34
C SER A 191 -4.45 -22.02 18.73
N GLY A 192 -5.16 -23.08 19.14
CA GLY A 192 -4.87 -23.76 20.40
C GLY A 192 -6.02 -24.61 20.93
N ARG A 193 -5.77 -25.93 21.09
CA ARG A 193 -6.66 -26.89 21.73
C ARG A 193 -7.04 -26.42 23.14
N GLY A 194 -8.33 -26.45 23.46
CA GLY A 194 -8.80 -26.35 24.83
C GLY A 194 -8.22 -27.50 25.65
N THR A 195 -7.34 -27.22 26.59
CA THR A 195 -7.03 -28.16 27.66
C THR A 195 -8.22 -28.16 28.61
N ALA A 196 -9.04 -29.20 28.51
CA ALA A 196 -10.07 -29.49 29.47
C ALA A 196 -9.40 -29.62 30.86
N SER A 197 -9.73 -28.72 31.79
CA SER A 197 -9.33 -28.90 33.18
C SER A 197 -10.18 -30.02 33.77
N SER A 198 -9.56 -31.18 33.99
CA SER A 198 -10.13 -32.22 34.86
C SER A 198 -10.12 -31.67 36.29
N ARG A 199 -11.31 -31.37 36.82
CA ARG A 199 -11.50 -31.17 38.26
C ARG A 199 -11.39 -32.54 38.95
N GLY A 200 -10.42 -32.67 39.85
CA GLY A 200 -10.42 -33.62 40.96
C GLY A 200 -10.72 -32.87 42.24
#